data_AF-A0A7W7D5N0-F1
#
_entry.id   AF-A0A7W7D5N0-F1
#
_cell.length_a   1.000
_cell.length_b   1.000
_cell.length_c   1.000
_cell.angle_alpha   90.00
_cell.angle_beta   90.00
_cell.angle_gamma   90.00
#
_symmetry.space_group_name_H-M   'P 1'
#
loop_
_entity.id
_entity.type
_entity.pdbx_description
1 polymer ?
#
loop_
_entity_poly.entity_id
_entity_poly.type
_entity_poly.pdbx_seq_one_letter_code
_entity_poly.pdbx_strand_id
1 'polypeptide(L)' 'MSDEIEDTDAIAYAAQFYAAITDGNSIQSAHDLAVVGLELSGLAGVDLPHMACAPDVNPAQTFLVRKLT' A
#
# COMPACT_ATOMS: atom_id res chain seq x y z
N MET A 1 8.94 17.96 9.65
CA MET A 1 7.66 17.48 9.09
C MET A 1 7.81 17.64 7.60
N SER A 2 8.37 16.62 6.95
CA SER A 2 8.37 16.54 5.50
C SER A 2 7.14 15.72 5.16
N ASP A 3 6.30 16.16 4.22
CA ASP A 3 5.18 15.36 3.73
C ASP A 3 5.67 14.22 2.80
N GLU A 4 6.90 13.75 3.01
CA GLU A 4 7.68 12.91 2.10
C GLU A 4 8.46 11.86 2.90
N ILE A 5 8.42 10.65 2.39
CA ILE A 5 9.19 9.50 2.89
C ILE A 5 10.55 9.45 2.18
N GLU A 6 11.55 8.81 2.78
CA GLU A 6 12.84 8.63 2.10
C GLU A 6 12.70 7.72 0.87
N ASP A 7 13.51 7.95 -0.17
CA ASP A 7 13.49 7.15 -1.41
C ASP A 7 13.61 5.65 -1.15
N THR A 8 14.39 5.27 -0.14
CA THR A 8 14.58 3.86 0.22
C THR A 8 13.28 3.23 0.71
N ASP A 9 12.54 3.94 1.56
CA ASP A 9 11.24 3.50 2.07
C ASP A 9 10.18 3.53 0.98
N ALA A 10 10.22 4.53 0.08
CA ALA A 10 9.35 4.59 -1.08
C ALA A 10 9.52 3.38 -2.01
N ILE A 11 10.78 2.98 -2.26
CA ILE A 11 11.10 1.79 -3.06
C ILE A 11 10.62 0.52 -2.36
N ALA A 12 10.87 0.39 -1.06
CA ALA A 12 10.45 -0.77 -0.27
C ALA A 12 8.92 -0.92 -0.25
N TYR A 13 8.21 0.18 0.00
CA TYR A 13 6.76 0.25 -0.06
C TYR A 13 6.24 -0.15 -1.44
N ALA A 14 6.75 0.46 -2.51
CA ALA A 14 6.28 0.20 -3.87
C ALA A 14 6.50 -1.28 -4.26
N ALA A 15 7.66 -1.84 -3.93
CA ALA A 15 7.97 -3.24 -4.21
C ALA A 15 6.96 -4.19 -3.54
N GLN A 16 6.69 -3.99 -2.25
CA GLN A 16 5.75 -4.82 -1.51
C GLN A 16 4.31 -4.62 -1.97
N PHE A 17 3.90 -3.37 -2.20
CA PHE A 17 2.57 -3.02 -2.69
C PHE A 17 2.26 -3.69 -4.02
N TYR A 18 3.15 -3.55 -5.02
CA TYR A 18 2.94 -4.16 -6.33
C TYR A 18 3.00 -5.68 -6.30
N ALA A 19 3.87 -6.27 -5.46
CA ALA A 19 3.90 -7.73 -5.26
C ALA A 19 2.56 -8.23 -4.70
N ALA A 20 2.02 -7.58 -3.67
CA ALA A 20 0.74 -7.96 -3.07
C ALA A 20 -0.42 -7.85 -4.06
N ILE A 21 -0.43 -6.83 -4.92
CA ILE A 21 -1.41 -6.70 -6.01
C ILE A 21 -1.32 -7.89 -6.96
N THR A 22 -0.11 -8.29 -7.36
CA THR A 22 0.08 -9.44 -8.26
C THR A 22 -0.31 -10.77 -7.61
N ASP A 23 -0.23 -10.86 -6.28
CA ASP A 23 -0.69 -12.01 -5.50
C ASP A 23 -2.22 -12.06 -5.31
N GLY A 24 -2.95 -11.11 -5.91
CA GLY A 24 -4.42 -11.09 -5.91
C GLY A 24 -5.06 -10.41 -4.71
N ASN A 25 -4.29 -9.62 -3.95
CA ASN A 25 -4.82 -8.80 -2.88
C ASN A 25 -5.66 -7.62 -3.42
N SER A 26 -6.55 -7.10 -2.58
CA SER A 26 -7.25 -5.84 -2.87
C SER A 26 -6.26 -4.67 -2.78
N ILE A 27 -6.60 -3.52 -3.38
CA ILE A 27 -5.79 -2.31 -3.26
C ILE A 27 -5.61 -1.90 -1.80
N GLN A 28 -6.67 -1.99 -0.98
CA GLN A 28 -6.57 -1.73 0.47
C GLN A 28 -5.61 -2.70 1.16
N SER A 29 -5.78 -4.01 0.93
CA SER A 29 -4.93 -5.02 1.58
C SER A 29 -3.47 -4.92 1.15
N ALA A 30 -3.21 -4.59 -0.12
CA ALA A 30 -1.85 -4.38 -0.62
C ALA A 30 -1.20 -3.15 0.04
N HIS A 31 -1.95 -2.07 0.23
CA HIS A 31 -1.49 -0.88 0.95
C HIS A 31 -1.17 -1.20 2.41
N ASP A 32 -2.09 -1.85 3.13
CA ASP A 32 -1.92 -2.20 4.54
C ASP A 32 -0.68 -3.09 4.74
N LEU A 33 -0.47 -4.08 3.87
CA LEU A 33 0.72 -4.95 3.91
C LEU A 33 2.02 -4.16 3.73
N ALA A 34 2.06 -3.25 2.77
CA ALA A 34 3.24 -2.44 2.50
C ALA A 34 3.55 -1.46 3.65
N VAL A 35 2.52 -0.86 4.25
CA VAL A 35 2.67 -0.01 5.45
C VAL A 35 3.23 -0.82 6.62
N VAL A 36 2.66 -1.99 6.91
CA VAL A 36 3.17 -2.88 7.97
C VAL A 36 4.62 -3.28 7.71
N GLY A 37 5.02 -3.50 6.45
CA GLY A 37 6.41 -3.80 6.10
C GLY A 37 7.38 -2.68 6.44
N LEU A 38 7.00 -1.42 6.21
CA LEU A 38 7.77 -0.25 6.61
C LEU A 38 7.85 -0.11 8.14
N GLU A 39 6.74 -0.31 8.84
CA GLU A 39 6.70 -0.26 10.31
C GLU A 39 7.63 -1.29 10.94
N LEU A 40 7.62 -2.52 10.42
CA LEU A 40 8.53 -3.58 10.85
C LEU A 40 10.01 -3.28 10.53
N SER A 41 10.26 -2.42 9.55
CA SER A 41 11.59 -1.94 9.17
C SER A 41 12.05 -0.74 10.02
N GLY A 42 11.17 -0.22 10.89
CA GLY A 42 11.48 0.85 11.84
C GLY A 42 10.90 2.23 11.50
N LEU A 43 10.14 2.35 10.40
CA LEU A 43 9.48 3.58 10.02
C LEU A 43 8.12 3.67 10.72
N ALA A 44 8.02 4.45 11.81
CA ALA A 44 6.79 4.54 12.60
C ALA A 44 6.09 5.90 12.43
N GLY A 45 4.80 5.88 12.09
CA GLY A 45 3.91 7.04 12.22
C GLY A 45 3.84 7.96 11.01
N VAL A 46 3.90 9.28 11.24
CA VAL A 46 3.46 10.37 10.33
C VAL A 46 4.13 10.38 8.96
N ASP A 47 5.24 9.65 8.81
CA ASP A 47 5.99 9.49 7.56
C ASP A 47 5.63 8.17 6.84
N LEU A 48 4.46 7.59 7.10
CA LEU A 48 3.96 6.44 6.35
C LEU A 48 3.13 6.89 5.15
N PRO A 49 3.19 6.15 4.02
CA PRO A 49 2.34 6.41 2.88
C PRO A 49 0.86 6.42 3.27
N HIS A 50 0.10 7.38 2.74
CA HIS A 50 -1.35 7.46 2.91
C HIS A 50 -2.07 7.17 1.60
N MET A 51 -3.08 6.31 1.64
CA MET A 51 -3.92 6.02 0.48
C MET A 51 -5.14 6.93 0.44
N ALA A 52 -5.22 7.75 -0.60
CA ALA A 52 -6.42 8.51 -0.96
C ALA A 52 -7.21 7.76 -2.04
N CYS A 53 -8.53 7.69 -1.90
CA CYS A 53 -9.44 7.10 -2.89
C CYS A 53 -10.64 8.02 -3.17
N ALA A 54 -11.23 7.88 -4.35
CA ALA A 54 -12.44 8.61 -4.71
C ALA A 54 -13.63 8.15 -3.83
N PRO A 55 -14.61 9.02 -3.53
CA PRO A 55 -15.69 8.71 -2.59
C PRO A 55 -16.57 7.51 -2.97
N ASP A 56 -16.67 7.22 -4.27
CA ASP A 56 -17.46 6.16 -4.86
C ASP A 56 -16.67 4.85 -5.11
N VAL A 57 -15.38 4.83 -4.76
CA VAL A 57 -14.51 3.67 -4.92
C VAL A 57 -14.27 3.02 -3.57
N ASN A 58 -14.51 1.71 -3.48
CA ASN A 58 -14.11 0.91 -2.33
C ASN A 58 -12.77 0.20 -2.63
N PRO A 59 -11.63 0.64 -2.05
CA PRO A 59 -10.33 0.02 -2.31
C PRO A 59 -10.23 -1.42 -1.81
N ALA A 60 -11.05 -1.83 -0.82
CA ALA A 60 -11.12 -3.22 -0.36
C ALA A 60 -11.86 -4.15 -1.34
N GLN A 61 -12.57 -3.59 -2.32
CA GLN A 61 -13.23 -4.32 -3.41
C GLN A 61 -12.59 -4.05 -4.77
N THR A 62 -11.47 -3.32 -4.80
CA THR A 62 -10.73 -3.01 -6.03
C THR A 62 -9.56 -3.98 -6.17
N PHE A 63 -9.48 -4.68 -7.30
CA PHE A 63 -8.46 -5.70 -7.59
C PHE A 63 -7.90 -5.49 -9.00
N LEU A 64 -6.60 -5.76 -9.19
CA LEU A 64 -5.99 -5.74 -10.53
C LEU A 64 -6.53 -6.86 -11.43
N VAL A 65 -6.75 -8.04 -10.84
CA VAL A 65 -7.27 -9.20 -11.55
C VAL A 65 -8.76 -9.36 -11.27
N ARG A 66 -9.53 -9.71 -12.32
CA ARG A 66 -10.93 -10.10 -12.16
C ARG A 66 -10.96 -11.38 -11.33
N LYS A 67 -11.58 -11.35 -10.15
CA LYS A 67 -11.89 -12.57 -9.41
C LYS A 67 -12.79 -13.44 -10.28
N LEU A 68 -12.37 -14.67 -10.57
CA LEU A 68 -13.23 -15.69 -11.17
C LEU A 68 -14.25 -16.09 -10.08
N THR A 69 -15.42 -15.46 -10.11
CA THR A 69 -16.63 -15.90 -9.40
C THR A 69 -17.41 -16.87 -10.27
#